data_AF-A0A0D8FQM8-F1
#
_entry.id   AF-A0A0D8FQM8-F1
#
_cell.length_a   1.000
_cell.length_b   1.000
_cell.length_c   1.000
_cell.angle_alpha   90.00
_cell.angle_beta   90.00
_cell.angle_gamma   90.00
#
_symmetry.space_group_name_H-M   'P 1'
#
loop_
_entity.id
_entity.type
_entity.pdbx_description
1 polymer ?
#
loop_
_entity_poly.entity_id
_entity_poly.type
_entity_poly.pdbx_seq_one_letter_code
_entity_poly.pdbx_strand_id
1 'polypeptide(L)'
;MSVSSPEQTQEPLRNVTKPSLSRICEGPGCTQILGQQPRGRPARYCSAACRVAAHRRRKRGPVTAEVHFGSASTRNRSEERSWMVKLRRDNDELIVVIGQSRDGAQCLASRPNDFLN
;
A
#
# COMPACT_ATOMS: atom_id res chain seq x y z
N MET A 1 -53.12 -51.58 -26.36
CA MET A 1 -52.50 -50.89 -25.21
C MET A 1 -51.23 -50.23 -25.73
N SER A 2 -51.34 -48.96 -26.11
CA SER A 2 -50.24 -48.21 -26.74
C SER A 2 -49.75 -47.17 -25.74
N VAL A 3 -48.52 -47.31 -25.28
CA VAL A 3 -47.85 -46.34 -24.39
C VAL A 3 -47.00 -45.42 -25.26
N SER A 4 -47.41 -44.15 -25.32
CA SER A 4 -46.69 -43.07 -26.00
C SER A 4 -45.65 -42.45 -25.06
N SER A 5 -44.42 -42.28 -25.57
CA SER A 5 -43.29 -41.62 -24.90
C SER A 5 -43.56 -40.15 -24.54
N PRO A 6 -43.00 -39.61 -23.44
CA PRO A 6 -42.99 -38.18 -23.21
C PRO A 6 -41.79 -37.52 -23.92
N GLU A 7 -42.09 -36.52 -24.72
CA GLU A 7 -41.17 -35.58 -25.35
C GLU A 7 -40.59 -34.66 -24.26
N GLN A 8 -39.33 -34.89 -23.88
CA GLN A 8 -38.60 -34.00 -22.96
C GLN A 8 -38.08 -32.79 -23.73
N THR A 9 -38.82 -31.68 -23.66
CA THR A 9 -38.35 -30.35 -24.05
C THR A 9 -37.18 -29.95 -23.14
N GLN A 10 -35.96 -29.96 -23.67
CA GLN A 10 -34.78 -29.43 -22.99
C GLN A 10 -34.83 -27.90 -22.92
N GLU A 11 -34.84 -27.35 -21.70
CA GLU A 11 -34.59 -25.93 -21.43
C GLU A 11 -33.14 -25.55 -21.81
N PRO A 12 -32.89 -24.39 -22.42
CA PRO A 12 -31.54 -23.96 -22.73
C PRO A 12 -30.84 -23.45 -21.45
N LEU A 13 -29.93 -24.26 -20.93
CA LEU A 13 -28.86 -23.88 -20.00
C LEU A 13 -27.97 -22.78 -20.61
N ARG A 14 -28.35 -21.51 -20.49
CA ARG A 14 -27.42 -20.39 -20.73
C ARG A 14 -27.66 -19.24 -19.77
N ASN A 15 -27.07 -19.37 -18.57
CA ASN A 15 -26.46 -18.24 -17.90
C ASN A 15 -25.13 -18.71 -17.31
N VAL A 16 -24.08 -18.68 -18.14
CA VAL A 16 -22.71 -18.75 -17.66
C VAL A 16 -22.44 -17.42 -16.95
N THR A 17 -22.74 -17.38 -15.66
CA THR A 17 -22.38 -16.28 -14.77
C THR A 17 -20.85 -16.16 -14.81
N LYS A 18 -20.33 -15.17 -15.54
CA LYS A 18 -18.90 -14.82 -15.49
C LYS A 18 -18.51 -14.69 -14.03
N PRO A 19 -17.39 -15.31 -13.58
CA PRO A 19 -17.00 -15.24 -12.19
C PRO A 19 -16.85 -13.78 -11.78
N SER A 20 -17.70 -13.41 -10.83
CA SER A 20 -17.80 -12.11 -10.19
C SER A 20 -16.52 -11.86 -9.39
N LEU A 21 -15.52 -11.22 -9.99
CA LEU A 21 -14.32 -10.82 -9.25
C LEU A 21 -14.66 -9.64 -8.34
N SER A 22 -15.10 -9.93 -7.12
CA SER A 22 -15.11 -8.99 -6.01
C SER A 22 -13.70 -8.43 -5.84
N ARG A 23 -13.53 -7.11 -6.01
CA ARG A 23 -12.22 -6.45 -5.86
C ARG A 23 -12.17 -5.66 -4.56
N ILE A 24 -11.02 -5.69 -3.91
CA ILE A 24 -10.75 -4.86 -2.74
C ILE A 24 -10.47 -3.43 -3.21
N CYS A 25 -10.92 -2.45 -2.42
CA CYS A 25 -10.62 -1.04 -2.62
C CYS A 25 -9.10 -0.79 -2.70
N GLU A 26 -8.65 -0.04 -3.69
CA GLU A 26 -7.23 0.33 -3.84
C GLU A 26 -6.82 1.53 -2.95
N GLY A 27 -7.66 1.92 -1.98
CA GLY A 27 -7.33 2.93 -0.99
C GLY A 27 -6.22 2.42 -0.04
N PRO A 28 -5.24 3.25 0.34
CA PRO A 28 -4.19 2.82 1.26
C PRO A 28 -4.79 2.39 2.61
N GLY A 29 -4.54 1.14 3.01
CA GLY A 29 -5.06 0.55 4.25
C GLY A 29 -6.55 0.25 4.24
N CYS A 30 -7.25 0.40 3.10
CA CYS A 30 -8.67 0.10 3.01
C CYS A 30 -8.89 -1.38 2.71
N THR A 31 -9.75 -2.03 3.49
CA THR A 31 -10.12 -3.44 3.30
C THR A 31 -11.52 -3.62 2.70
N GLN A 32 -12.19 -2.52 2.33
CA GLN A 32 -13.55 -2.56 1.81
C GLN A 32 -13.62 -3.31 0.48
N ILE A 33 -14.55 -4.26 0.40
CA ILE A 33 -14.89 -4.96 -0.83
C ILE A 33 -15.78 -4.06 -1.69
N LEU A 34 -15.42 -3.89 -2.96
CA LEU A 34 -16.21 -3.12 -3.91
C LEU A 34 -17.34 -3.98 -4.46
N GLY A 35 -18.55 -3.44 -4.41
CA GLY A 35 -19.73 -4.06 -4.98
C GLY A 35 -19.58 -4.30 -6.48
N GLN A 36 -20.21 -5.36 -6.97
CA GLN A 36 -20.36 -5.65 -8.39
C GLN A 36 -21.10 -4.48 -9.07
N GLN A 37 -20.57 -3.98 -10.19
CA GLN A 37 -21.34 -3.13 -11.09
C GLN A 37 -21.69 -3.93 -12.35
N PRO A 38 -22.98 -4.03 -12.73
CA PRO A 38 -23.42 -4.86 -13.86
C PRO A 38 -23.05 -4.26 -15.23
N ARG A 39 -22.72 -2.97 -15.29
CA ARG A 39 -22.36 -2.26 -16.52
C ARG A 39 -21.27 -1.23 -16.25
N GLY A 40 -20.43 -1.00 -17.26
CA GLY A 40 -19.36 -0.01 -17.20
C GLY A 40 -18.07 -0.52 -16.55
N ARG A 41 -17.13 0.40 -16.34
CA ARG A 41 -15.82 0.10 -15.75
C ARG A 41 -15.96 -0.13 -14.24
N PRO A 42 -15.43 -1.23 -13.68
CA PRO A 42 -15.46 -1.46 -12.24
C PRO A 42 -14.82 -0.30 -11.46
N ALA A 43 -15.45 0.08 -10.35
CA ALA A 43 -14.87 1.04 -9.42
C ALA A 43 -13.54 0.50 -8.87
N ARG A 44 -12.56 1.38 -8.67
CA ARG A 44 -11.27 1.06 -8.02
C ARG A 44 -11.23 1.47 -6.55
N TYR A 45 -12.12 2.37 -6.16
CA TYR A 45 -12.17 2.94 -4.81
C TYR A 45 -13.61 2.94 -4.31
N CYS A 46 -13.81 2.70 -3.01
CA CYS A 46 -15.13 2.73 -2.39
C CYS A 46 -15.66 4.16 -2.18
N SER A 47 -14.77 5.16 -2.18
CA SER A 47 -15.12 6.56 -1.91
C SER A 47 -14.14 7.55 -2.54
N ALA A 48 -14.56 8.81 -2.66
CA ALA A 48 -13.70 9.91 -3.07
C ALA A 48 -12.50 10.09 -2.12
N ALA A 49 -12.69 9.84 -0.82
CA ALA A 49 -11.61 9.89 0.18
C ALA A 49 -10.52 8.85 -0.11
N CYS A 50 -10.89 7.59 -0.39
CA CYS A 50 -9.92 6.56 -0.76
C CYS A 50 -9.17 6.90 -2.06
N ARG A 51 -9.87 7.47 -3.05
CA ARG A 51 -9.26 7.95 -4.29
C ARG A 51 -8.24 9.06 -4.03
N VAL A 52 -8.59 10.05 -3.21
CA VAL A 52 -7.71 11.17 -2.85
C VAL A 52 -6.52 10.67 -2.03
N ALA A 53 -6.72 9.77 -1.07
CA ALA A 53 -5.66 9.17 -0.27
C ALA A 53 -4.67 8.38 -1.15
N ALA A 54 -5.18 7.57 -2.08
CA ALA A 54 -4.34 6.85 -3.04
C ALA A 54 -3.56 7.81 -3.95
N HIS A 55 -4.21 8.87 -4.44
CA HIS A 55 -3.54 9.90 -5.23
C HIS A 55 -2.45 10.64 -4.44
N ARG A 56 -2.73 11.03 -3.19
CA ARG A 56 -1.74 11.65 -2.29
C ARG A 56 -0.56 10.72 -2.04
N ARG A 57 -0.79 9.42 -1.83
CA ARG A 57 0.29 8.42 -1.67
C ARG A 57 1.19 8.33 -2.90
N ARG A 58 0.62 8.40 -4.11
CA ARG A 58 1.39 8.41 -5.37
C ARG A 58 2.18 9.70 -5.60
N LYS A 59 1.74 10.81 -5.00
CA LYS A 59 2.41 12.12 -5.07
C LYS A 59 3.37 12.39 -3.92
N ARG A 60 3.58 11.43 -3.01
CA ARG A 60 4.56 11.61 -1.93
C ARG A 60 5.95 11.83 -2.52
N GLY A 61 6.75 12.64 -1.84
CA GLY A 61 8.14 12.89 -2.24
C GLY A 61 9.00 11.62 -2.20
N PRO A 62 10.21 11.68 -2.78
CA PRO A 62 11.19 10.61 -2.64
C PRO A 62 11.51 10.38 -1.16
N VAL A 63 11.99 9.16 -0.85
CA VAL A 63 12.55 8.89 0.49
C VAL A 63 14.01 9.29 0.45
N THR A 64 14.43 10.14 1.39
CA THR A 64 15.82 10.53 1.57
C THR A 64 16.37 9.93 2.85
N ALA A 65 17.61 9.45 2.81
CA ALA A 65 18.38 9.14 4.01
C ALA A 65 19.20 10.36 4.41
N GLU A 66 19.01 10.81 5.64
CA GLU A 66 19.67 11.97 6.21
C GLU A 66 20.50 11.59 7.43
N VAL A 67 21.67 12.19 7.54
CA VAL A 67 22.56 12.05 8.69
C VAL A 67 22.21 13.12 9.72
N HIS A 68 21.93 12.69 10.94
CA HIS A 68 21.58 13.57 12.04
C HIS A 68 22.53 13.36 13.22
N PHE A 69 22.85 14.42 13.95
CA PHE A 69 23.61 14.36 15.19
C PHE A 69 22.71 14.77 16.35
N GLY A 70 22.58 13.92 17.37
CA GLY A 70 21.76 14.24 18.53
C GLY A 70 21.42 13.04 19.39
N SER A 71 20.51 13.23 20.33
CA SER A 71 19.94 12.14 21.12
C SER A 71 18.76 11.52 20.38
N ALA A 72 18.74 10.19 20.29
CA ALA A 72 17.57 9.46 19.82
C ALA A 72 16.59 9.12 20.96
N SER A 73 16.96 9.42 22.22
CA SER A 73 16.12 9.16 23.38
C SER A 73 15.25 10.37 23.72
N THR A 74 13.94 10.16 23.76
CA THR A 74 12.96 11.08 24.36
C THR A 74 12.87 10.92 25.89
N ARG A 75 13.53 9.90 26.45
CA ARG A 75 13.55 9.63 27.90
C ARG A 75 14.89 10.07 28.48
N ASN A 76 14.80 11.08 29.34
CA ASN A 76 15.71 11.67 30.31
C ASN A 76 16.79 10.74 30.94
N ARG A 77 17.60 10.04 30.13
CA ARG A 77 18.82 9.35 30.52
C ARG A 77 19.95 9.84 29.64
N SER A 78 21.14 9.93 30.24
CA SER A 78 22.38 10.55 29.76
C SER A 78 22.44 10.70 28.24
N GLU A 79 22.47 11.96 27.81
CA GLU A 79 22.60 12.40 26.41
C GLU A 79 23.95 11.97 25.83
N GLU A 80 24.13 10.69 25.54
CA GLU A 80 25.22 10.31 24.65
C GLU A 80 24.79 10.68 23.22
N ARG A 81 25.11 11.92 22.85
CA ARG A 81 24.86 12.44 21.50
C ARG A 81 25.69 11.62 20.53
N SER A 82 25.01 10.98 19.59
CA SER A 82 25.65 10.15 18.58
C SER A 82 25.17 10.55 17.20
N TRP A 83 25.91 10.11 16.19
CA TRP A 83 25.44 10.20 14.82
C TRP A 83 24.42 9.09 14.55
N MET A 84 23.37 9.45 13.83
CA MET A 84 22.27 8.56 13.47
C MET A 84 21.87 8.79 12.01
N VAL A 85 21.22 7.80 11.42
CA VAL A 85 20.63 7.93 10.08
C VAL A 85 19.12 7.84 10.20
N LYS A 86 18.44 8.81 9.61
CA LYS A 86 16.98 8.88 9.51
C LYS A 86 16.56 8.75 8.06
N LEU A 87 15.47 8.03 7.81
CA LEU A 87 14.73 8.16 6.56
C LEU A 87 13.70 9.26 6.72
N ARG A 88 13.58 10.12 5.72
CA ARG A 88 12.57 11.15 5.66
C ARG A 88 11.78 11.05 4.37
N ARG A 89 10.48 11.30 4.49
CA ARG A 89 9.57 11.45 3.36
C ARG A 89 8.52 12.47 3.74
N ASP A 90 8.53 13.61 3.07
CA ASP A 90 7.68 14.75 3.42
C ASP A 90 7.89 15.13 4.92
N ASN A 91 6.85 14.97 5.75
CA ASN A 91 6.91 15.22 7.20
C ASN A 91 7.13 13.94 8.03
N ASP A 92 7.14 12.77 7.40
CA ASP A 92 7.37 11.49 8.09
C ASP A 92 8.87 11.29 8.31
N GLU A 93 9.28 10.93 9.52
CA GLU A 93 10.66 10.54 9.84
C GLU A 93 10.72 9.16 10.51
N LEU A 94 11.78 8.41 10.21
CA LEU A 94 12.05 7.09 10.77
C LEU A 94 13.54 6.97 11.10
N ILE A 95 13.89 6.70 12.35
CA ILE A 95 15.27 6.41 12.75
C ILE A 95 15.62 4.98 12.32
N VAL A 96 16.70 4.81 11.56
CA VAL A 96 17.18 3.50 11.08
C VAL A 96 18.26 2.95 12.00
N VAL A 97 19.22 3.79 12.38
CA VAL A 97 20.34 3.42 13.24
C VAL A 97 20.81 4.61 14.07
N ILE A 98 21.34 4.35 15.26
CA ILE A 98 21.87 5.31 16.23
C ILE A 98 23.25 4.80 16.67
N GLY A 99 24.12 5.67 17.18
CA GLY A 99 25.40 5.25 17.75
C GLY A 99 26.52 5.12 16.73
N GLN A 100 26.38 5.72 15.55
CA GLN A 100 27.40 5.68 14.51
C GLN A 100 28.47 6.75 14.74
N SER A 101 29.66 6.53 14.15
CA SER A 101 30.58 7.63 13.86
C SER A 101 30.01 8.50 12.74
N ARG A 102 30.52 9.74 12.60
CA ARG A 102 30.11 10.65 11.53
C ARG A 102 30.26 10.02 10.15
N ASP A 103 31.45 9.48 9.88
CA ASP A 103 31.79 8.90 8.57
C ASP A 103 30.99 7.62 8.31
N GLY A 104 30.78 6.81 9.36
CA GLY A 104 29.93 5.62 9.29
C GLY A 104 28.47 5.97 8.95
N ALA A 105 27.93 7.04 9.53
CA ALA A 105 26.59 7.52 9.22
C ALA A 105 26.49 8.07 7.79
N GLN A 106 27.50 8.80 7.31
CA GLN A 106 27.55 9.33 5.94
C GLN A 106 27.63 8.22 4.89
N CYS A 107 28.53 7.27 5.08
CA CYS A 107 28.67 6.10 4.21
C CYS A 107 27.37 5.29 4.20
N LEU A 108 26.77 5.09 5.38
CA LEU A 108 25.50 4.39 5.47
C LEU A 108 24.38 5.16 4.76
N ALA A 109 24.24 6.47 4.93
CA ALA A 109 23.17 7.24 4.30
C ALA A 109 23.28 7.29 2.76
N SER A 110 24.49 7.18 2.21
CA SER A 110 24.71 7.15 0.76
C SER A 110 24.04 5.92 0.12
N ARG A 111 24.15 4.75 0.75
CA ARG A 111 23.60 3.49 0.20
C ARG A 111 22.08 3.47 0.02
N PRO A 112 21.23 3.85 1.00
CA PRO A 112 19.80 3.99 0.81
C PRO A 112 19.45 5.04 -0.23
N ASN A 113 20.16 6.18 -0.28
CA ASN A 113 19.89 7.21 -1.28
C ASN A 113 20.14 6.69 -2.70
N ASP A 114 21.21 5.91 -2.92
CA ASP A 114 21.50 5.28 -4.21
C ASP A 114 20.49 4.18 -4.58
N PHE A 115 19.88 3.51 -3.58
CA PHE A 115 18.91 2.45 -3.80
C PHE A 115 17.48 2.96 -4.02
N LEU A 116 17.15 4.10 -3.41
CA LEU A 116 15.78 4.67 -3.40
C LEU A 116 15.53 5.65 -4.55
N ASN A 117 16.59 6.08 -5.26
CA ASN A 117 16.53 6.94 -6.44
C ASN A 117 16.97 6.17 -7.69
#